data_AF-A0A518I0K8-F1
#
_entry.id   AF-A0A518I0K8-F1
#
_cell.length_a   1.000
_cell.length_b   1.000
_cell.length_c   1.000
_cell.angle_alpha   90.00
_cell.angle_beta   90.00
_cell.angle_gamma   90.00
#
_symmetry.space_group_name_H-M   'P 1'
#
loop_
_entity.id
_entity.type
_entity.pdbx_description
1 polymer ?
#
loop_
_entity_poly.entity_id
_entity_poly.type
_entity_poly.pdbx_seq_one_letter_code
_entity_poly.pdbx_strand_id
1 'polypeptide(L)'
;MWANVSIFDGLLGHSHKSLVQLSRYVASMRRRENAEVIFTGDVTSCGRPDQFDLADDYLATQLLPPIGNHIGLHASTWRDLGIAGNHDQWPGNGWMLGNPNGAVNIYFSGLPDVSQTRPLPDGRLIRFVRIDSDADISPHSLNRAMARGAFQSQLMVADKMLDGLGRCADEIRVMLIHHSYQCRGKTLSMKSASHQALSHFLADHRISVVMTGHLHVPLVHRFVPPVPESNRVLETRCGTTTQADRVPLEWKSIRGKFPKRAFPKNTLLLHRLFADSRGQVFWSVEVIERTRVEFKPVKGLKPKEIKVYPYG
;
A
#
# COMPACT_ATOMS: atom_id res chain seq x y z
N MET A 1 13.89 -21.68 2.51
CA MET A 1 12.73 -22.48 2.03
C MET A 1 11.81 -21.63 1.15
N TRP A 2 11.46 -20.44 1.63
CA TRP A 2 10.54 -19.53 0.95
C TRP A 2 11.13 -18.80 -0.26
N ALA A 3 12.47 -18.71 -0.37
CA ALA A 3 13.28 -18.09 -1.45
C ALA A 3 12.88 -18.37 -2.92
N ASN A 4 11.94 -19.30 -3.12
CA ASN A 4 11.39 -19.70 -4.42
C ASN A 4 10.04 -19.04 -4.74
N VAL A 5 9.40 -18.38 -3.78
CA VAL A 5 8.05 -17.85 -3.90
C VAL A 5 8.08 -16.37 -3.57
N SER A 6 8.32 -15.56 -4.61
CA SER A 6 8.46 -14.09 -4.61
C SER A 6 7.68 -13.28 -3.60
N ILE A 7 6.50 -13.75 -3.27
CA ILE A 7 5.52 -12.96 -2.53
C ILE A 7 5.55 -13.29 -1.04
N PHE A 8 6.34 -14.29 -0.65
CA PHE A 8 6.66 -14.64 0.74
C PHE A 8 8.11 -14.30 1.12
N ASP A 9 8.87 -13.66 0.23
CA ASP A 9 10.31 -13.47 0.40
C ASP A 9 10.73 -12.02 0.68
N GLY A 10 9.80 -11.06 0.72
CA GLY A 10 10.15 -9.63 0.90
C GLY A 10 11.22 -9.19 -0.12
N LEU A 11 11.06 -9.69 -1.35
CA LEU A 11 12.15 -10.06 -2.26
C LEU A 11 13.39 -9.16 -2.27
N LEU A 12 14.52 -9.80 -1.94
CA LEU A 12 15.91 -9.38 -2.21
C LEU A 12 16.37 -8.09 -1.53
N GLY A 13 15.53 -7.49 -0.71
CA GLY A 13 15.78 -6.16 -0.16
C GLY A 13 15.77 -5.06 -1.23
N HIS A 14 16.08 -3.86 -0.78
CA HIS A 14 16.03 -2.66 -1.61
C HIS A 14 17.33 -2.46 -2.39
N SER A 15 17.24 -2.04 -3.65
CA SER A 15 18.43 -1.62 -4.40
C SER A 15 18.71 -0.14 -4.19
N HIS A 16 19.96 0.20 -3.89
CA HIS A 16 20.41 1.60 -3.76
C HIS A 16 20.02 2.43 -4.98
N LYS A 17 20.17 1.88 -6.19
CA LYS A 17 19.76 2.54 -7.42
C LYS A 17 18.26 2.86 -7.44
N SER A 18 17.40 1.97 -6.94
CA SER A 18 15.95 2.18 -6.88
C SER A 18 15.59 3.26 -5.88
N LEU A 19 16.26 3.25 -4.73
CA LEU A 19 16.07 4.27 -3.70
C LEU A 19 16.48 5.67 -4.21
N VAL A 20 17.61 5.79 -4.90
CA VAL A 20 18.04 7.05 -5.54
C VAL A 20 17.00 7.53 -6.56
N GLN A 21 16.55 6.64 -7.45
CA GLN A 21 15.60 7.01 -8.50
C GLN A 21 14.23 7.39 -7.95
N LEU A 22 13.75 6.69 -6.93
CA LEU A 22 12.49 7.00 -6.27
C LEU A 22 12.57 8.36 -5.57
N SER A 23 13.64 8.62 -4.82
CA SER A 23 13.89 9.91 -4.15
C SER A 23 13.88 11.06 -5.15
N ARG A 24 14.58 10.93 -6.28
CA ARG A 24 14.57 11.95 -7.36
C ARG A 24 13.18 12.16 -7.96
N TYR A 25 12.44 11.07 -8.19
CA TYR A 25 11.09 11.15 -8.74
C TYR A 25 10.13 11.86 -7.79
N VAL A 26 10.10 11.46 -6.51
CA VAL A 26 9.27 12.09 -5.47
C VAL A 26 9.62 13.56 -5.30
N ALA A 27 10.91 13.90 -5.24
CA ALA A 27 11.35 15.30 -5.15
C ALA A 27 10.90 16.13 -6.37
N SER A 28 10.93 15.56 -7.58
CA SER A 28 10.39 16.21 -8.79
C SER A 28 8.88 16.41 -8.70
N MET A 29 8.14 15.40 -8.28
CA MET A 29 6.68 15.47 -8.13
C MET A 29 6.26 16.50 -7.08
N ARG A 30 6.97 16.60 -5.96
CA ARG A 30 6.73 17.62 -4.94
C ARG A 30 6.93 19.03 -5.47
N ARG A 31 8.04 19.28 -6.17
CA ARG A 31 8.29 20.61 -6.75
C ARG A 31 7.28 21.01 -7.81
N ARG A 32 6.78 20.05 -8.60
CA ARG A 32 5.88 20.34 -9.73
C ARG A 32 4.40 20.34 -9.35
N GLU A 33 3.99 19.48 -8.44
CA GLU A 33 2.58 19.16 -8.18
C GLU A 33 2.26 19.11 -6.67
N ASN A 34 3.19 19.51 -5.79
CA ASN A 34 3.04 19.43 -4.34
C ASN A 34 2.61 18.03 -3.84
N ALA A 35 3.15 16.98 -4.48
CA ALA A 35 2.70 15.62 -4.27
C ALA A 35 3.05 15.07 -2.87
N GLU A 36 2.09 14.41 -2.24
CA GLU A 36 2.28 13.60 -1.03
C GLU A 36 2.60 12.14 -1.39
N VAL A 37 3.08 11.37 -0.41
CA VAL A 37 3.42 9.95 -0.60
C VAL A 37 2.61 9.10 0.38
N ILE A 38 1.98 8.05 -0.14
CA ILE A 38 1.16 7.09 0.60
C ILE A 38 1.86 5.73 0.58
N PHE A 39 1.90 5.05 1.72
CA PHE A 39 2.56 3.74 1.87
C PHE A 39 1.53 2.69 2.26
N THR A 40 1.42 1.63 1.45
CA THR A 40 0.39 0.60 1.62
C THR A 40 0.97 -0.71 2.15
N GLY A 41 1.89 -0.64 3.10
CA GLY A 41 2.48 -1.79 3.80
C GLY A 41 3.79 -2.34 3.23
N ASP A 42 4.33 -3.31 3.97
CA ASP A 42 5.61 -3.99 3.71
C ASP A 42 6.78 -3.01 3.59
N VAL A 43 6.92 -2.14 4.59
CA VAL A 43 8.08 -1.24 4.70
C VAL A 43 9.34 -2.00 5.15
N THR A 44 9.15 -3.15 5.79
CA THR A 44 10.19 -4.09 6.18
C THR A 44 10.07 -5.40 5.39
N SER A 45 11.14 -6.19 5.36
CA SER A 45 11.09 -7.52 4.74
C SER A 45 10.65 -8.60 5.71
N CYS A 46 10.81 -8.39 7.03
CA CYS A 46 10.48 -9.37 8.06
C CYS A 46 10.19 -8.81 9.46
N GLY A 47 9.84 -7.52 9.59
CA GLY A 47 9.44 -6.93 10.87
C GLY A 47 10.60 -6.73 11.84
N ARG A 48 11.84 -6.64 11.35
CA ARG A 48 13.03 -6.39 12.18
C ARG A 48 13.08 -4.92 12.63
N PRO A 49 13.40 -4.62 13.90
CA PRO A 49 13.49 -3.23 14.37
C PRO A 49 14.42 -2.35 13.52
N ASP A 50 15.62 -2.84 13.19
CA ASP A 50 16.58 -2.10 12.38
C ASP A 50 16.12 -1.87 10.93
N GLN A 51 15.20 -2.70 10.42
CA GLN A 51 14.57 -2.43 9.12
C GLN A 51 13.56 -1.32 9.19
N PHE A 52 12.83 -1.20 10.31
CA PHE A 52 11.93 -0.07 10.51
C PHE A 52 12.70 1.23 10.70
N ASP A 53 13.78 1.24 11.50
CA ASP A 53 14.67 2.40 11.64
C ASP A 53 15.19 2.86 10.27
N LEU A 54 15.72 1.93 9.48
CA LEU A 54 16.22 2.21 8.14
C LEU A 54 15.13 2.74 7.20
N ALA A 55 13.92 2.16 7.28
CA ALA A 55 12.79 2.64 6.50
C ALA A 55 12.41 4.06 6.94
N ASP A 56 12.33 4.34 8.23
CA ASP A 56 11.97 5.67 8.73
C ASP A 56 12.99 6.74 8.34
N ASP A 57 14.28 6.46 8.45
CA ASP A 57 15.35 7.35 7.98
C ASP A 57 15.17 7.68 6.50
N TYR A 58 14.95 6.68 5.66
CA TYR A 58 14.77 6.89 4.22
C TYR A 58 13.44 7.58 3.88
N LEU A 59 12.34 7.20 4.54
CA LEU A 59 10.99 7.68 4.23
C LEU A 59 10.77 9.09 4.78
N ALA A 60 11.04 9.32 6.07
CA ALA A 60 10.79 10.58 6.74
C ALA A 60 11.86 11.64 6.45
N THR A 61 13.13 11.24 6.41
CA THR A 61 14.27 12.16 6.39
C THR A 61 15.25 11.83 5.27
N GLN A 62 16.47 11.43 5.63
CA GLN A 62 17.54 11.00 4.74
C GLN A 62 18.27 9.82 5.36
N LEU A 63 18.56 8.83 4.51
CA LEU A 63 19.46 7.73 4.75
C LEU A 63 20.83 8.03 4.15
N LEU A 64 21.89 7.85 4.93
CA LEU A 64 23.26 7.80 4.41
C LEU A 64 23.62 6.35 4.03
N PRO A 65 23.64 6.00 2.74
CA PRO A 65 24.09 4.67 2.33
C PRO A 65 25.60 4.51 2.60
N PRO A 66 26.12 3.27 2.70
CA PRO A 66 27.56 3.01 2.87
C PRO A 66 28.42 3.63 1.76
N ILE A 67 27.84 3.84 0.58
CA ILE A 67 28.49 4.45 -0.58
C ILE A 67 27.52 5.45 -1.21
N GLY A 68 27.98 6.67 -1.43
CA GLY A 68 27.25 7.71 -2.17
C GLY A 68 26.80 8.87 -1.29
N ASN A 69 25.79 9.60 -1.77
CA ASN A 69 25.21 10.75 -1.08
C ASN A 69 23.98 10.32 -0.27
N HIS A 70 23.57 11.18 0.67
CA HIS A 70 22.30 11.06 1.36
C HIS A 70 21.13 10.93 0.37
N ILE A 71 20.21 10.02 0.67
CA ILE A 71 19.00 9.77 -0.13
C ILE A 71 17.80 9.67 0.80
N GLY A 72 16.65 10.19 0.38
CA GLY A 72 15.43 10.10 1.19
C GLY A 72 14.22 10.64 0.46
N LEU A 73 13.04 10.26 0.92
CA LEU A 73 11.78 10.75 0.37
C LEU A 73 11.35 12.04 1.04
N HIS A 74 11.85 12.37 2.24
CA HIS A 74 11.45 13.54 3.02
C HIS A 74 9.93 13.60 3.29
N ALA A 75 9.28 12.45 3.42
CA ALA A 75 7.86 12.33 3.73
C ALA A 75 7.67 12.27 5.25
N SER A 76 7.85 13.40 5.94
CA SER A 76 7.74 13.46 7.40
C SER A 76 6.40 12.94 7.94
N THR A 77 5.33 13.04 7.15
CA THR A 77 3.97 12.54 7.46
C THR A 77 3.70 11.12 6.94
N TRP A 78 4.73 10.36 6.55
CA TRP A 78 4.53 9.04 5.95
C TRP A 78 3.79 8.08 6.88
N ARG A 79 3.99 8.23 8.21
CA ARG A 79 3.29 7.43 9.21
C ARG A 79 1.80 7.75 9.31
N ASP A 80 1.37 8.96 8.94
CA ASP A 80 -0.04 9.35 8.89
C ASP A 80 -0.76 8.85 7.63
N LEU A 81 0.01 8.60 6.58
CA LEU A 81 -0.45 8.10 5.27
C LEU A 81 0.10 6.70 4.97
N GLY A 82 0.49 5.98 6.02
CA GLY A 82 1.10 4.67 5.97
C GLY A 82 0.22 3.63 6.65
N ILE A 83 0.32 2.38 6.23
CA ILE A 83 -0.24 1.23 6.96
C ILE A 83 0.79 0.11 6.97
N ALA A 84 0.66 -0.81 7.91
CA ALA A 84 1.46 -2.03 7.94
C ALA A 84 1.04 -3.01 6.84
N GLY A 85 2.01 -3.78 6.34
CA GLY A 85 1.77 -4.98 5.56
C GLY A 85 2.03 -6.24 6.38
N ASN A 86 1.87 -7.41 5.75
CA ASN A 86 2.06 -8.67 6.48
C ASN A 86 3.53 -8.88 6.86
N HIS A 87 4.50 -8.38 6.09
CA HIS A 87 5.93 -8.52 6.40
C HIS A 87 6.33 -7.71 7.63
N ASP A 88 5.67 -6.58 7.86
CA ASP A 88 5.89 -5.72 9.03
C ASP A 88 5.45 -6.41 10.33
N GLN A 89 4.51 -7.35 10.22
CA GLN A 89 3.94 -8.11 11.33
C GLN A 89 4.70 -9.42 11.63
N TRP A 90 5.84 -9.66 10.97
CA TRP A 90 6.65 -10.86 11.21
C TRP A 90 7.51 -10.73 12.47
N PRO A 91 8.01 -11.85 13.01
CA PRO A 91 8.75 -11.88 14.28
C PRO A 91 10.15 -11.26 14.25
N GLY A 92 10.54 -10.52 13.20
CA GLY A 92 11.89 -9.96 13.08
C GLY A 92 12.94 -10.99 12.67
N ASN A 93 12.54 -12.09 12.05
CA ASN A 93 13.47 -13.10 11.53
C ASN A 93 12.98 -13.63 10.18
N GLY A 94 13.78 -14.46 9.50
CA GLY A 94 13.44 -14.99 8.17
C GLY A 94 12.24 -15.96 8.14
N TRP A 95 11.52 -16.13 9.25
CA TRP A 95 10.34 -16.98 9.36
C TRP A 95 9.07 -16.14 9.56
N MET A 96 7.99 -16.55 8.89
CA MET A 96 6.70 -15.86 8.97
C MET A 96 5.92 -16.20 10.24
N LEU A 97 6.15 -17.38 10.82
CA LEU A 97 5.41 -17.84 12.00
C LEU A 97 6.05 -17.31 13.27
N GLY A 98 5.25 -16.65 14.11
CA GLY A 98 5.71 -16.02 15.33
C GLY A 98 4.96 -14.74 15.62
N ASN A 99 5.02 -14.31 16.88
CA ASN A 99 4.43 -13.03 17.30
C ASN A 99 5.11 -11.88 16.57
N PRO A 100 4.37 -10.83 16.14
CA PRO A 100 4.95 -9.62 15.60
C PRO A 100 6.00 -9.04 16.54
N ASN A 101 7.07 -8.49 15.98
CA ASN A 101 8.01 -7.72 16.78
C ASN A 101 7.33 -6.43 17.27
N GLY A 102 7.59 -6.03 18.53
CA GLY A 102 7.01 -4.82 19.12
C GLY A 102 7.27 -3.53 18.35
N ALA A 103 8.32 -3.49 17.51
CA ALA A 103 8.63 -2.35 16.65
C ALA A 103 7.46 -1.96 15.74
N VAL A 104 6.66 -2.91 15.23
CA VAL A 104 5.52 -2.59 14.34
C VAL A 104 4.55 -1.59 14.97
N ASN A 105 4.32 -1.70 16.28
CA ASN A 105 3.42 -0.80 17.03
C ASN A 105 4.03 0.60 17.23
N ILE A 106 5.34 0.76 17.11
CA ILE A 106 6.00 2.07 17.20
C ILE A 106 5.75 2.86 15.90
N TYR A 107 5.84 2.21 14.74
CA TYR A 107 5.71 2.89 13.43
C TYR A 107 4.26 2.94 12.93
N PHE A 108 3.43 1.98 13.31
CA PHE A 108 2.03 1.88 12.89
C PHE A 108 1.07 1.83 14.08
N SER A 109 1.34 2.64 15.11
CA SER A 109 0.42 2.81 16.24
C SER A 109 -0.93 3.37 15.77
N GLY A 110 -1.99 2.99 16.49
CA GLY A 110 -3.31 3.62 16.35
C GLY A 110 -4.18 3.11 15.21
N LEU A 111 -3.91 1.92 14.65
CA LEU A 111 -4.81 1.30 13.67
C LEU A 111 -5.97 0.52 14.35
N PRO A 112 -7.22 0.66 13.86
CA PRO A 112 -7.59 1.43 12.69
C PRO A 112 -7.67 2.92 13.00
N ASP A 113 -7.41 3.74 11.98
CA ASP A 113 -7.40 5.20 12.08
C ASP A 113 -8.31 5.83 11.02
N VAL A 114 -8.98 6.92 11.40
CA VAL A 114 -9.82 7.73 10.52
C VAL A 114 -9.28 9.15 10.59
N SER A 115 -8.55 9.55 9.56
CA SER A 115 -7.81 10.81 9.56
C SER A 115 -8.75 12.00 9.71
N GLN A 116 -8.24 13.13 10.18
CA GLN A 116 -8.91 14.41 9.95
C GLN A 116 -9.10 14.66 8.44
N THR A 117 -10.12 15.43 8.09
CA THR A 117 -10.35 15.86 6.71
C THR A 117 -9.29 16.83 6.27
N ARG A 118 -8.83 16.68 5.02
CA ARG A 118 -7.95 17.64 4.38
C ARG A 118 -8.76 18.43 3.34
N PRO A 119 -8.70 19.77 3.34
CA PRO A 119 -9.41 20.57 2.35
C PRO A 119 -8.75 20.42 0.98
N LEU A 120 -9.59 20.33 -0.05
CA LEU A 120 -9.21 20.47 -1.45
C LEU A 120 -9.39 21.94 -1.88
N PRO A 121 -8.68 22.41 -2.93
CA PRO A 121 -8.77 23.79 -3.38
C PRO A 121 -10.18 24.27 -3.78
N ASP A 122 -11.08 23.34 -4.12
CA ASP A 122 -12.47 23.60 -4.49
C ASP A 122 -13.44 23.57 -3.29
N GLY A 123 -12.92 23.48 -2.07
CA GLY A 123 -13.71 23.46 -0.82
C GLY A 123 -14.17 22.08 -0.38
N ARG A 124 -13.97 21.03 -1.19
CA ARG A 124 -14.30 19.65 -0.82
C ARG A 124 -13.29 19.11 0.18
N LEU A 125 -13.64 17.98 0.80
CA LEU A 125 -12.81 17.35 1.81
C LEU A 125 -12.36 15.97 1.35
N ILE A 126 -11.12 15.59 1.68
CA ILE A 126 -10.65 14.20 1.55
C ILE A 126 -10.39 13.62 2.94
N ARG A 127 -10.84 12.39 3.17
CA ARG A 127 -10.62 11.64 4.41
C ARG A 127 -10.01 10.29 4.10
N PHE A 128 -9.00 9.91 4.89
CA PHE A 128 -8.39 8.59 4.82
C PHE A 128 -8.91 7.69 5.94
N VAL A 129 -9.19 6.45 5.59
CA VAL A 129 -9.51 5.36 6.51
C VAL A 129 -8.38 4.34 6.40
N ARG A 130 -7.69 4.07 7.49
CA ARG A 130 -6.49 3.24 7.54
C ARG A 130 -6.79 2.02 8.38
N ILE A 131 -6.57 0.83 7.83
CA ILE A 131 -6.81 -0.42 8.54
C ILE A 131 -5.62 -1.36 8.43
N ASP A 132 -5.33 -2.06 9.52
CA ASP A 132 -4.39 -3.19 9.49
C ASP A 132 -5.11 -4.43 8.97
N SER A 133 -4.76 -4.82 7.74
CA SER A 133 -5.36 -5.99 7.09
C SER A 133 -4.91 -7.35 7.65
N ASP A 134 -4.01 -7.36 8.62
CA ASP A 134 -3.42 -8.55 9.24
C ASP A 134 -3.76 -8.67 10.74
N ALA A 135 -4.56 -7.74 11.27
CA ALA A 135 -4.89 -7.62 12.70
C ALA A 135 -5.53 -8.87 13.34
N ASP A 136 -6.38 -9.61 12.60
CA ASP A 136 -7.08 -10.80 13.10
C ASP A 136 -6.35 -12.11 12.73
N ILE A 137 -5.09 -12.03 12.30
CA ILE A 137 -4.29 -13.19 11.94
C ILE A 137 -3.50 -13.69 13.15
N SER A 138 -3.83 -14.91 13.59
CA SER A 138 -3.06 -15.55 14.65
C SER A 138 -1.60 -15.79 14.21
N PRO A 139 -0.61 -15.41 15.06
CA PRO A 139 0.83 -15.53 14.81
C PRO A 139 1.33 -16.90 14.36
N HIS A 140 0.67 -17.97 14.79
CA HIS A 140 1.08 -19.36 14.53
C HIS A 140 0.08 -20.10 13.61
N SER A 141 -0.74 -19.37 12.86
CA SER A 141 -1.79 -19.95 12.02
C SER A 141 -1.32 -20.29 10.60
N LEU A 142 -2.05 -21.19 9.94
CA LEU A 142 -1.89 -21.41 8.50
C LEU A 142 -2.16 -20.13 7.69
N ASN A 143 -3.03 -19.23 8.16
CA ASN A 143 -3.29 -17.97 7.47
C ASN A 143 -2.04 -17.07 7.47
N ARG A 144 -1.28 -17.04 8.57
CA ARG A 144 0.03 -16.38 8.64
C ARG A 144 1.00 -16.97 7.62
N ALA A 145 1.14 -18.30 7.60
CA ALA A 145 2.01 -18.99 6.65
C ALA A 145 1.61 -18.79 5.18
N MET A 146 0.32 -18.56 4.92
CA MET A 146 -0.22 -18.28 3.59
C MET A 146 -0.31 -16.78 3.27
N ALA A 147 0.20 -15.92 4.16
CA ALA A 147 0.09 -14.46 4.15
C ALA A 147 -1.30 -13.98 3.71
N ARG A 148 -2.32 -14.45 4.42
CA ARG A 148 -3.71 -14.04 4.18
C ARG A 148 -4.09 -12.89 5.10
N GLY A 149 -4.96 -12.01 4.64
CA GLY A 149 -5.52 -10.93 5.45
C GLY A 149 -6.75 -11.35 6.26
N ALA A 150 -6.86 -10.85 7.49
CA ALA A 150 -8.06 -10.91 8.33
C ALA A 150 -8.12 -9.67 9.23
N PHE A 151 -9.26 -8.97 9.26
CA PHE A 151 -9.34 -7.60 9.80
C PHE A 151 -10.78 -7.12 10.07
N GLN A 152 -11.70 -8.03 10.37
CA GLN A 152 -13.08 -7.65 10.71
C GLN A 152 -13.13 -6.80 11.98
N SER A 153 -12.26 -7.04 12.96
CA SER A 153 -12.18 -6.22 14.17
C SER A 153 -11.84 -4.75 13.84
N GLN A 154 -10.92 -4.53 12.89
CA GLN A 154 -10.50 -3.21 12.43
C GLN A 154 -11.65 -2.49 11.72
N LEU A 155 -12.40 -3.19 10.86
CA LEU A 155 -13.57 -2.59 10.19
C LEU A 155 -14.64 -2.20 11.21
N MET A 156 -14.92 -3.03 12.21
CA MET A 156 -15.91 -2.74 13.25
C MET A 156 -15.54 -1.50 14.08
N VAL A 157 -14.26 -1.27 14.36
CA VAL A 157 -13.82 -0.08 15.09
C VAL A 157 -13.85 1.16 14.18
N ALA A 158 -13.38 1.04 12.93
CA ALA A 158 -13.42 2.14 11.95
C ALA A 158 -14.86 2.58 11.63
N ASP A 159 -15.79 1.64 11.62
CA ASP A 159 -17.23 1.86 11.40
C ASP A 159 -17.79 2.81 12.45
N LYS A 160 -17.55 2.50 13.73
CA LYS A 160 -17.94 3.36 14.87
C LYS A 160 -17.28 4.74 14.81
N MET A 161 -16.01 4.82 14.39
CA MET A 161 -15.30 6.08 14.24
C MET A 161 -15.94 6.98 13.17
N LEU A 162 -16.30 6.41 12.02
CA LEU A 162 -16.96 7.15 10.94
C LEU A 162 -18.39 7.56 11.30
N ASP A 163 -19.14 6.69 12.00
CA ASP A 163 -20.48 7.00 12.47
C ASP A 163 -20.48 8.17 13.46
N GLY A 164 -19.51 8.19 14.39
CA GLY A 164 -19.36 9.28 15.35
C GLY A 164 -19.03 10.64 14.71
N LEU A 165 -18.46 10.65 13.50
CA LEU A 165 -18.15 11.86 12.73
C LEU A 165 -19.34 12.32 11.87
N GLY A 166 -20.34 11.47 11.66
CA GLY A 166 -21.45 11.71 10.77
C GLY A 166 -21.09 11.67 9.29
N ARG A 167 -22.05 12.01 8.44
CA ARG A 167 -21.88 12.06 6.97
C ARG A 167 -21.72 13.51 6.52
N CYS A 168 -20.59 13.80 5.89
CA CYS A 168 -20.37 15.06 5.17
C CYS A 168 -20.61 14.83 3.67
N ALA A 169 -21.51 15.60 3.06
CA ALA A 169 -21.88 15.43 1.66
C ALA A 169 -20.70 15.69 0.70
N ASP A 170 -19.78 16.59 1.09
CA ASP A 170 -18.64 17.05 0.29
C ASP A 170 -17.33 16.31 0.57
N GLU A 171 -17.43 15.15 1.23
CA GLU A 171 -16.29 14.33 1.63
C GLU A 171 -16.03 13.17 0.66
N ILE A 172 -14.80 13.10 0.14
CA ILE A 172 -14.26 11.97 -0.61
C ILE A 172 -13.52 11.06 0.38
N ARG A 173 -13.98 9.82 0.53
CA ARG A 173 -13.36 8.85 1.43
C ARG A 173 -12.47 7.88 0.67
N VAL A 174 -11.27 7.68 1.20
CA VAL A 174 -10.23 6.80 0.65
C VAL A 174 -9.82 5.80 1.71
N MET A 175 -9.83 4.51 1.38
CA MET A 175 -9.34 3.46 2.28
C MET A 175 -7.91 3.03 1.91
N LEU A 176 -7.05 2.93 2.92
CA LEU A 176 -5.75 2.29 2.83
C LEU A 176 -5.84 0.91 3.48
N ILE A 177 -5.55 -0.15 2.72
CA ILE A 177 -5.53 -1.54 3.19
C ILE A 177 -4.48 -2.34 2.42
N HIS A 178 -3.58 -3.05 3.10
CA HIS A 178 -2.47 -3.71 2.41
C HIS A 178 -2.92 -4.86 1.48
N HIS A 179 -3.81 -5.73 1.94
CA HIS A 179 -4.33 -6.84 1.13
C HIS A 179 -5.35 -6.37 0.07
N SER A 180 -5.16 -6.82 -1.18
CA SER A 180 -5.96 -6.45 -2.36
C SER A 180 -7.36 -7.08 -2.37
N TYR A 181 -8.39 -6.27 -2.60
CA TYR A 181 -9.78 -6.73 -2.75
C TYR A 181 -9.96 -7.63 -3.98
N GLN A 182 -9.26 -7.37 -5.08
CA GLN A 182 -9.28 -8.24 -6.27
C GLN A 182 -8.54 -9.57 -6.08
N CYS A 183 -7.73 -9.72 -5.02
CA CYS A 183 -7.01 -10.97 -4.79
C CYS A 183 -7.98 -12.08 -4.35
N ARG A 184 -7.94 -13.22 -5.05
CA ARG A 184 -8.73 -14.41 -4.77
C ARG A 184 -7.83 -15.63 -4.67
N GLY A 185 -8.24 -16.62 -3.89
CA GLY A 185 -7.52 -17.88 -3.74
C GLY A 185 -7.30 -18.26 -2.28
N LYS A 186 -6.48 -19.30 -2.07
CA LYS A 186 -6.18 -19.83 -0.73
C LYS A 186 -4.95 -19.19 -0.08
N THR A 187 -4.15 -18.47 -0.86
CA THR A 187 -2.92 -17.80 -0.42
C THR A 187 -2.99 -16.34 -0.83
N LEU A 188 -2.40 -15.43 -0.04
CA LEU A 188 -2.21 -14.01 -0.42
C LEU A 188 -3.50 -13.20 -0.56
N SER A 189 -4.61 -13.84 -0.22
CA SER A 189 -5.96 -13.29 -0.29
C SER A 189 -6.44 -12.99 1.11
N MET A 190 -7.38 -12.07 1.22
CA MET A 190 -8.14 -11.93 2.46
C MET A 190 -9.05 -13.13 2.71
N LYS A 191 -9.39 -13.38 3.97
CA LYS A 191 -10.43 -14.36 4.34
C LYS A 191 -11.78 -13.92 3.79
N SER A 192 -12.63 -14.89 3.45
CA SER A 192 -13.96 -14.61 2.88
C SER A 192 -14.82 -13.72 3.79
N ALA A 193 -14.75 -13.93 5.11
CA ALA A 193 -15.46 -13.10 6.09
C ALA A 193 -14.95 -11.64 6.07
N SER A 194 -13.65 -11.40 5.96
CA SER A 194 -13.08 -10.06 5.83
C SER A 194 -13.42 -9.42 4.49
N HIS A 195 -13.44 -10.23 3.41
CA HIS A 195 -13.86 -9.77 2.09
C HIS A 195 -15.30 -9.29 2.08
N GLN A 196 -16.22 -10.08 2.66
CA GLN A 196 -17.62 -9.72 2.81
C GLN A 196 -17.81 -8.49 3.70
N ALA A 197 -17.17 -8.46 4.87
CA ALA A 197 -17.24 -7.30 5.77
C ALA A 197 -16.71 -6.03 5.08
N LEU A 198 -15.64 -6.13 4.31
CA LEU A 198 -15.11 -5.03 3.53
C LEU A 198 -16.11 -4.57 2.45
N SER A 199 -16.78 -5.49 1.74
CA SER A 199 -17.81 -5.11 0.76
C SER A 199 -18.93 -4.27 1.37
N HIS A 200 -19.43 -4.64 2.55
CA HIS A 200 -20.43 -3.86 3.29
C HIS A 200 -19.87 -2.51 3.73
N PHE A 201 -18.69 -2.50 4.37
CA PHE A 201 -18.04 -1.27 4.83
C PHE A 201 -17.85 -0.25 3.70
N LEU A 202 -17.39 -0.69 2.51
CA LEU A 202 -17.19 0.18 1.36
C LEU A 202 -18.50 0.85 0.90
N ALA A 203 -19.60 0.09 0.94
CA ALA A 203 -20.93 0.57 0.56
C ALA A 203 -21.50 1.53 1.61
N ASP A 204 -21.54 1.11 2.88
CA ASP A 204 -22.16 1.83 3.99
C ASP A 204 -21.49 3.19 4.24
N HIS A 205 -20.17 3.23 4.06
CA HIS A 205 -19.34 4.42 4.27
C HIS A 205 -18.97 5.17 3.01
N ARG A 206 -19.54 4.79 1.85
CA ARG A 206 -19.31 5.49 0.58
C ARG A 206 -17.82 5.67 0.24
N ILE A 207 -17.03 4.62 0.42
CA ILE A 207 -15.60 4.66 0.05
C ILE A 207 -15.49 4.71 -1.47
N SER A 208 -14.76 5.69 -2.02
CA SER A 208 -14.60 5.85 -3.47
C SER A 208 -13.35 5.15 -4.01
N VAL A 209 -12.29 5.09 -3.20
CA VAL A 209 -10.97 4.58 -3.60
C VAL A 209 -10.43 3.67 -2.51
N VAL A 210 -9.87 2.53 -2.92
CA VAL A 210 -9.17 1.58 -2.05
C VAL A 210 -7.74 1.42 -2.56
N MET A 211 -6.76 1.78 -1.73
CA MET A 211 -5.34 1.70 -2.05
C MET A 211 -4.70 0.52 -1.35
N THR A 212 -4.03 -0.34 -2.12
CA THR A 212 -3.50 -1.62 -1.64
C THR A 212 -2.08 -1.92 -2.09
N GLY A 213 -1.49 -2.96 -1.52
CA GLY A 213 -0.16 -3.48 -1.84
C GLY A 213 -0.16 -5.00 -2.01
N HIS A 214 0.73 -5.68 -1.31
CA HIS A 214 0.83 -7.14 -1.14
C HIS A 214 1.25 -7.97 -2.35
N LEU A 215 0.63 -7.81 -3.53
CA LEU A 215 0.91 -8.71 -4.66
C LEU A 215 2.11 -8.34 -5.52
N HIS A 216 2.75 -7.20 -5.25
CA HIS A 216 3.93 -6.72 -5.97
C HIS A 216 3.69 -6.49 -7.48
N VAL A 217 2.42 -6.40 -7.90
CA VAL A 217 2.01 -6.19 -9.29
C VAL A 217 1.00 -5.05 -9.32
N PRO A 218 1.24 -4.00 -10.13
CA PRO A 218 0.33 -2.86 -10.17
C PRO A 218 -1.05 -3.28 -10.65
N LEU A 219 -2.09 -2.71 -10.05
CA LEU A 219 -3.48 -2.86 -10.49
C LEU A 219 -4.17 -1.50 -10.43
N VAL A 220 -4.95 -1.20 -11.46
CA VAL A 220 -5.91 -0.09 -11.42
C VAL A 220 -7.22 -0.64 -11.96
N HIS A 221 -8.17 -0.91 -11.08
CA HIS A 221 -9.39 -1.64 -11.41
C HIS A 221 -10.62 -1.01 -10.78
N ARG A 222 -11.69 -0.90 -11.56
CA ARG A 222 -12.98 -0.41 -11.06
C ARG A 222 -13.89 -1.59 -10.82
N PHE A 223 -14.53 -1.65 -9.67
CA PHE A 223 -15.48 -2.69 -9.33
C PHE A 223 -16.68 -2.10 -8.59
N VAL A 224 -17.75 -2.88 -8.46
CA VAL A 224 -18.89 -2.55 -7.60
C VAL A 224 -18.91 -3.63 -6.50
N PRO A 225 -18.86 -3.26 -5.20
CA PRO A 225 -19.07 -4.23 -4.13
C PRO A 225 -20.38 -4.99 -4.34
N PRO A 226 -20.44 -6.30 -4.07
CA PRO A 226 -21.64 -7.12 -4.26
C PRO A 226 -22.65 -6.91 -3.13
N VAL A 227 -22.98 -5.64 -2.84
CA VAL A 227 -23.97 -5.21 -1.84
C VAL A 227 -24.98 -4.31 -2.57
N PRO A 228 -26.30 -4.45 -2.34
CA PRO A 228 -27.30 -3.61 -2.98
C PRO A 228 -26.98 -2.12 -2.82
N GLU A 229 -27.28 -1.32 -3.86
CA GLU A 229 -27.07 0.13 -3.87
C GLU A 229 -25.59 0.57 -3.73
N SER A 230 -24.65 -0.36 -3.88
CA SER A 230 -23.23 -0.04 -3.87
C SER A 230 -22.82 0.79 -5.07
N ASN A 231 -21.91 1.70 -4.80
CA ASN A 231 -21.27 2.52 -5.80
C ASN A 231 -20.01 1.87 -6.38
N ARG A 232 -19.56 2.42 -7.51
CA ARG A 232 -18.31 1.98 -8.12
C ARG A 232 -17.13 2.45 -7.27
N VAL A 233 -16.25 1.52 -6.92
CA VAL A 233 -15.01 1.75 -6.19
C VAL A 233 -13.83 1.56 -7.13
N LEU A 234 -12.81 2.40 -7.00
CA LEU A 234 -11.52 2.23 -7.66
C LEU A 234 -10.53 1.55 -6.71
N GLU A 235 -10.10 0.33 -7.04
CA GLU A 235 -8.95 -0.30 -6.40
C GLU A 235 -7.67 0.06 -7.14
N THR A 236 -6.68 0.50 -6.38
CA THR A 236 -5.33 0.80 -6.85
C THR A 236 -4.33 -0.01 -6.05
N ARG A 237 -3.64 -0.96 -6.68
CA ARG A 237 -2.60 -1.75 -6.04
C ARG A 237 -1.25 -1.29 -6.52
N CYS A 238 -0.36 -0.90 -5.61
CA CYS A 238 1.02 -0.62 -5.96
C CYS A 238 1.80 -1.93 -6.15
N GLY A 239 2.72 -1.96 -7.12
CA GLY A 239 3.73 -3.02 -7.18
C GLY A 239 4.88 -2.77 -6.20
N THR A 240 5.96 -3.53 -6.30
CA THR A 240 7.19 -3.20 -5.54
C THR A 240 7.75 -1.87 -6.03
N THR A 241 8.34 -1.07 -5.14
CA THR A 241 8.88 0.25 -5.55
C THR A 241 10.39 0.26 -5.61
N THR A 242 11.07 -0.51 -4.76
CA THR A 242 12.53 -0.39 -4.60
C THR A 242 13.27 -1.72 -4.65
N GLN A 243 12.61 -2.79 -5.06
CA GLN A 243 13.17 -4.14 -5.14
C GLN A 243 14.45 -4.18 -5.99
N ALA A 244 15.35 -5.11 -5.68
CA ALA A 244 16.49 -5.44 -6.53
C ALA A 244 16.06 -5.99 -7.90
N ASP A 245 16.75 -5.56 -8.95
CA ASP A 245 16.45 -5.95 -10.35
C ASP A 245 16.82 -7.42 -10.65
N ARG A 246 17.68 -8.04 -9.83
CA ARG A 246 18.25 -9.37 -10.06
C ARG A 246 18.37 -10.13 -8.75
N VAL A 247 18.11 -11.43 -8.81
CA VAL A 247 18.47 -12.35 -7.72
C VAL A 247 20.00 -12.43 -7.64
N PRO A 248 20.63 -12.25 -6.46
CA PRO A 248 22.04 -12.54 -6.28
C PRO A 248 22.35 -13.99 -6.69
N LEU A 249 23.50 -14.21 -7.32
CA LEU A 249 23.85 -15.52 -7.86
C LEU A 249 24.00 -16.56 -6.73
N GLU A 250 24.44 -16.14 -5.56
CA GLU A 250 24.60 -16.96 -4.37
C GLU A 250 23.28 -17.50 -3.79
N TRP A 251 22.12 -16.94 -4.17
CA TRP A 251 20.83 -17.44 -3.73
C TRP A 251 20.49 -18.75 -4.46
N LYS A 252 20.61 -19.86 -3.73
CA LYS A 252 20.17 -21.17 -4.18
C LYS A 252 18.79 -21.49 -3.60
N SER A 253 17.92 -22.06 -4.44
CA SER A 253 16.72 -22.73 -3.94
C SER A 253 17.08 -23.84 -2.95
N ILE A 254 16.10 -24.32 -2.17
CA ILE A 254 16.28 -25.52 -1.29
C ILE A 254 16.85 -26.71 -2.06
N ARG A 255 16.55 -26.80 -3.36
CA ARG A 255 17.02 -27.85 -4.26
C ARG A 255 18.37 -27.51 -4.93
N GLY A 256 19.09 -26.51 -4.42
CA GLY A 256 20.40 -26.08 -4.94
C GLY A 256 20.37 -25.36 -6.30
N LYS A 257 19.21 -25.19 -6.92
CA LYS A 257 19.07 -24.56 -8.25
C LYS A 257 19.06 -23.04 -8.15
N PHE A 258 19.71 -22.37 -9.11
CA PHE A 258 19.57 -20.92 -9.31
C PHE A 258 18.13 -20.59 -9.74
N PRO A 259 17.49 -19.59 -9.11
CA PRO A 259 16.16 -19.15 -9.53
C PRO A 259 16.23 -18.49 -10.91
N LYS A 260 15.62 -19.13 -11.92
CA LYS A 260 15.46 -18.59 -13.28
C LYS A 260 14.33 -17.56 -13.35
N ARG A 261 14.40 -16.47 -12.59
CA ARG A 261 13.26 -15.57 -12.43
C ARG A 261 13.55 -14.13 -12.88
N ALA A 262 12.66 -13.60 -13.72
CA ALA A 262 12.50 -12.18 -13.91
C ALA A 262 11.48 -11.65 -12.89
N PHE A 263 11.86 -10.64 -12.11
CA PHE A 263 10.90 -9.94 -11.26
C PHE A 263 10.08 -8.94 -12.07
N PRO A 264 8.85 -8.64 -11.63
CA PRO A 264 8.17 -7.44 -12.08
C PRO A 264 9.08 -6.23 -11.91
N LYS A 265 8.99 -5.28 -12.82
CA LYS A 265 9.69 -4.01 -12.64
C LYS A 265 9.09 -3.28 -11.46
N ASN A 266 9.91 -2.47 -10.79
CA ASN A 266 9.39 -1.60 -9.76
C ASN A 266 8.40 -0.60 -10.35
N THR A 267 7.31 -0.37 -9.64
CA THR A 267 6.24 0.56 -10.02
C THR A 267 5.81 1.41 -8.84
N LEU A 268 5.27 2.58 -9.15
CA LEU A 268 4.48 3.40 -8.23
C LEU A 268 3.21 3.85 -8.96
N LEU A 269 2.22 4.27 -8.20
CA LEU A 269 0.98 4.83 -8.74
C LEU A 269 0.95 6.32 -8.48
N LEU A 270 0.66 7.11 -9.51
CA LEU A 270 0.49 8.55 -9.40
C LEU A 270 -1.00 8.87 -9.44
N HIS A 271 -1.49 9.42 -8.34
CA HIS A 271 -2.89 9.77 -8.13
C HIS A 271 -3.07 11.28 -8.30
N ARG A 272 -4.08 11.68 -9.06
CA ARG A 272 -4.43 13.09 -9.25
C ARG A 272 -5.94 13.28 -9.15
N LEU A 273 -6.34 14.38 -8.53
CA LEU A 273 -7.72 14.82 -8.44
C LEU A 273 -7.93 16.00 -9.39
N PHE A 274 -9.02 15.98 -10.14
CA PHE A 274 -9.40 17.06 -11.03
C PHE A 274 -10.89 17.35 -10.91
N ALA A 275 -11.25 18.63 -10.84
CA ALA A 275 -12.64 19.07 -10.94
C ALA A 275 -12.93 19.48 -12.39
N ASP A 276 -14.07 19.07 -12.93
CA ASP A 276 -14.56 19.57 -14.21
C ASP A 276 -15.37 20.87 -14.04
N SER A 277 -15.80 21.47 -15.15
CA SER A 277 -16.59 22.71 -15.15
C SER A 277 -18.01 22.55 -14.57
N ARG A 278 -18.47 21.32 -14.34
CA ARG A 278 -19.76 20.99 -13.70
C ARG A 278 -19.60 20.68 -12.21
N GLY A 279 -18.39 20.85 -11.68
CA GLY A 279 -18.08 20.52 -10.29
C GLY A 279 -18.04 19.03 -10.02
N GLN A 280 -17.88 18.16 -11.01
CA GLN A 280 -17.61 16.74 -10.77
C GLN A 280 -16.12 16.56 -10.47
N VAL A 281 -15.79 15.71 -9.49
CA VAL A 281 -14.40 15.38 -9.18
C VAL A 281 -14.06 14.00 -9.74
N PHE A 282 -12.95 13.94 -10.48
CA PHE A 282 -12.39 12.73 -11.02
C PHE A 282 -11.08 12.38 -10.32
N TRP A 283 -10.94 11.12 -9.95
CA TRP A 283 -9.71 10.53 -9.45
C TRP A 283 -9.00 9.80 -10.61
N SER A 284 -7.88 10.34 -11.06
CA SER A 284 -7.05 9.79 -12.13
C SER A 284 -5.85 9.05 -11.55
N VAL A 285 -5.52 7.90 -12.12
CA VAL A 285 -4.39 7.06 -11.69
C VAL A 285 -3.55 6.66 -12.88
N GLU A 286 -2.27 6.98 -12.81
CA GLU A 286 -1.26 6.63 -13.80
C GLU A 286 -0.26 5.63 -13.20
N VAL A 287 0.05 4.56 -13.94
CA VAL A 287 1.08 3.61 -13.53
C VAL A 287 2.43 4.13 -14.00
N ILE A 288 3.34 4.31 -13.05
CA ILE A 288 4.69 4.77 -13.27
C ILE A 288 5.62 3.58 -13.05
N GLU A 289 6.47 3.28 -14.03
CA GLU A 289 7.37 2.15 -14.02
C GLU A 289 8.83 2.62 -13.97
N ARG A 290 9.64 1.91 -13.18
CA ARG A 290 11.09 2.09 -13.17
C ARG A 290 11.70 1.55 -14.45
N THR A 291 12.47 2.40 -15.10
CA THR A 291 13.38 2.07 -16.19
C THR A 291 14.81 1.92 -15.69
N ARG A 292 15.75 1.71 -16.61
CA ARG A 292 17.18 1.73 -16.28
C ARG A 292 17.65 3.06 -15.70
N VAL A 293 16.96 4.18 -15.97
CA VAL A 293 17.44 5.54 -15.64
C VAL A 293 16.54 6.24 -14.63
N GLU A 294 15.23 6.06 -14.69
CA GLU A 294 14.25 6.80 -13.89
C GLU A 294 12.90 6.09 -13.78
N PHE A 295 11.99 6.64 -12.97
CA PHE A 295 10.56 6.31 -12.97
C PHE A 295 9.83 7.16 -14.01
N LYS A 296 9.03 6.53 -14.88
CA LYS A 296 8.24 7.23 -15.90
C LYS A 296 6.92 6.51 -16.21
N PRO A 297 5.93 7.20 -16.79
CA PRO A 297 4.69 6.56 -17.22
C PRO A 297 4.93 5.36 -18.13
N VAL A 298 4.12 4.31 -17.94
CA VAL A 298 4.15 3.13 -18.82
C VAL A 298 3.69 3.54 -20.22
N LYS A 299 4.58 3.38 -21.21
CA LYS A 299 4.29 3.77 -22.60
C LYS A 299 3.04 3.06 -23.12
N GLY A 300 2.09 3.84 -23.62
CA GLY A 300 0.84 3.34 -24.22
C GLY A 300 -0.26 3.01 -23.21
N LEU A 301 0.01 3.08 -21.90
CA LEU A 301 -1.01 2.92 -20.87
C LEU A 301 -1.58 4.30 -20.51
N LYS A 302 -2.84 4.54 -20.86
CA LYS A 302 -3.54 5.78 -20.47
C LYS A 302 -3.87 5.76 -18.97
N PRO A 303 -3.87 6.92 -18.29
CA PRO A 303 -4.43 7.03 -16.95
C PRO A 303 -5.86 6.49 -16.89
N LYS A 304 -6.21 5.83 -15.80
CA LYS A 304 -7.59 5.40 -15.54
C LYS A 304 -8.22 6.36 -14.55
N GLU A 305 -9.43 6.79 -14.87
CA GLU A 305 -10.15 7.79 -14.08
C GLU A 305 -11.37 7.19 -13.40
N ILE A 306 -11.91 7.80 -12.35
CA ILE A 306 -13.24 7.48 -11.85
C ILE A 306 -13.86 8.76 -11.30
N LYS A 307 -15.15 8.97 -11.50
CA LYS A 307 -15.86 10.04 -10.81
C LYS A 307 -15.98 9.67 -9.34
N VAL A 308 -15.44 10.51 -8.45
CA VAL A 308 -15.50 10.32 -6.98
C VAL A 308 -16.44 11.33 -6.31
N TYR A 309 -16.90 12.35 -7.03
CA TYR A 309 -17.88 13.33 -6.55
C TYR A 309 -18.71 13.93 -7.70
N PRO A 310 -20.01 14.26 -7.50
CA PRO A 310 -20.81 13.84 -6.36
C PRO A 310 -20.91 12.31 -6.36
N TYR A 311 -21.07 11.73 -5.16
CA TYR A 311 -21.22 10.29 -5.02
C TYR A 311 -22.41 9.84 -5.87
N GLY A 312 -22.19 8.82 -6.70
CA GLY A 312 -23.14 8.37 -7.72
C GLY A 312 -24.32 7.59 -7.17
#